data_AF-A0A6J5JEP0-F1
#
_entry.id   AF-A0A6J5JEP0-F1
#
_cell.length_a   1.000
_cell.length_b   1.000
_cell.length_c   1.000
_cell.angle_alpha   90.00
_cell.angle_beta   90.00
_cell.angle_gamma   90.00
#
_symmetry.space_group_name_H-M   'P 1'
#
loop_
_entity.id
_entity.type
_entity.pdbx_description
1 polymer ?
#
loop_
_entity_poly.entity_id
_entity_poly.type
_entity_poly.pdbx_seq_one_letter_code
_entity_poly.pdbx_strand_id
1 'polypeptide(L)'
;MNGPARSLRTASTPAFAPGTGQRNRATGTPAPMHIVLFGAGHVGHALVTLLGALPCVVQWVDTRDELFPDECPPNVQPEPTDTPEAVVDAAPPGAYFLVMTHNHALDFSLAAQIMRRRDYAYFGMIGSRTKRVKFERRLAARGVDPARLVEMVCPIGVAGIVDKAPGAIAVAVCAELLQARSGMPVADAKAAASGRARDDVSCAR
;
A
#
# COMPACT_ATOMS: atom_id res chain seq x y z
N MET A 1 -20.88 -52.27 -39.79
CA MET A 1 -19.72 -51.36 -39.58
C MET A 1 -20.29 -49.97 -39.37
N ASN A 2 -20.14 -49.43 -38.16
CA ASN A 2 -20.91 -48.32 -37.60
C ASN A 2 -20.18 -46.97 -37.76
N GLY A 3 -20.93 -45.92 -38.11
CA GLY A 3 -20.70 -44.53 -37.65
C GLY A 3 -20.32 -43.50 -38.73
N PRO A 4 -21.14 -42.45 -38.97
CA PRO A 4 -20.73 -41.30 -39.78
C PRO A 4 -19.84 -40.32 -38.98
N ALA A 5 -18.85 -39.73 -39.66
CA ALA A 5 -17.91 -38.78 -39.09
C ALA A 5 -18.64 -37.51 -38.58
N ARG A 6 -18.50 -37.25 -37.27
CA ARG A 6 -19.08 -36.08 -36.59
C ARG A 6 -18.23 -34.86 -36.91
N SER A 7 -18.79 -33.92 -37.67
CA SER A 7 -18.20 -32.61 -37.97
C SER A 7 -17.92 -31.85 -36.66
N LEU A 8 -16.63 -31.57 -36.41
CA LEU A 8 -16.18 -30.73 -35.31
C LEU A 8 -16.43 -29.27 -35.68
N ARG A 9 -17.42 -28.65 -35.04
CA ARG A 9 -17.63 -27.19 -35.08
C ARG A 9 -16.43 -26.53 -34.42
N THR A 10 -15.66 -25.77 -35.19
CA THR A 10 -14.67 -24.84 -34.66
C THR A 10 -15.40 -23.73 -33.89
N ALA A 11 -15.15 -23.65 -32.58
CA ALA A 11 -15.60 -22.50 -31.79
C ALA A 11 -14.74 -21.29 -32.20
N SER A 12 -15.38 -20.21 -32.67
CA SER A 12 -14.69 -18.96 -32.98
C SER A 12 -14.29 -18.25 -31.70
N THR A 13 -12.99 -18.11 -31.45
CA THR A 13 -12.44 -17.26 -30.39
C THR A 13 -12.96 -15.83 -30.58
N PRO A 14 -13.58 -15.18 -29.57
CA PRO A 14 -13.94 -13.78 -29.71
C PRO A 14 -12.66 -12.96 -29.83
N ALA A 15 -12.47 -12.32 -30.98
CA ALA A 15 -11.36 -11.41 -31.21
C ALA A 15 -11.48 -10.21 -30.25
N PHE A 16 -10.40 -9.92 -29.53
CA PHE A 16 -10.30 -8.72 -28.72
C PHE A 16 -10.51 -7.50 -29.63
N ALA A 17 -11.51 -6.67 -29.34
CA ALA A 17 -11.77 -5.48 -30.16
C ALA A 17 -10.53 -4.55 -30.13
N PRO A 18 -10.10 -3.99 -31.27
CA PRO A 18 -9.00 -3.03 -31.29
C PRO A 18 -9.42 -1.81 -30.46
N GLY A 19 -8.74 -1.59 -29.34
CA GLY A 19 -8.99 -0.47 -28.45
C GLY A 19 -8.85 0.85 -29.20
N THR A 20 -9.81 1.76 -29.01
CA THR A 20 -9.79 3.15 -29.47
C THR A 20 -8.75 3.94 -28.67
N GLY A 21 -7.48 3.56 -28.80
CA GLY A 21 -6.39 4.09 -28.00
C GLY A 21 -6.07 5.54 -28.35
N GLN A 22 -6.79 6.49 -27.77
CA GLN A 22 -6.25 7.83 -27.55
C GLN A 22 -5.06 7.69 -26.59
N ARG A 23 -3.85 7.68 -27.16
CA ARG A 23 -2.61 7.74 -26.39
C ARG A 23 -2.56 9.10 -25.73
N ASN A 24 -2.96 9.18 -24.45
CA ASN A 24 -2.68 10.33 -23.62
C ASN A 24 -1.16 10.46 -23.50
N ARG A 25 -0.58 11.34 -24.32
CA ARG A 25 0.82 11.78 -24.16
C ARG A 25 0.87 12.71 -22.95
N ALA A 26 0.87 12.13 -21.75
CA ALA A 26 1.34 12.86 -20.58
C ALA A 26 2.83 13.15 -20.78
N THR A 27 3.15 14.39 -21.15
CA THR A 27 4.50 14.90 -21.33
C THR A 27 5.15 15.09 -19.96
N GLY A 28 6.08 14.20 -19.62
CA GLY A 28 6.87 14.22 -18.38
C GLY A 28 6.63 12.96 -17.56
N THR A 29 7.64 12.10 -17.44
CA THR A 29 7.62 11.01 -16.44
C THR A 29 7.55 11.67 -15.07
N PRO A 30 6.48 11.48 -14.28
CA PRO A 30 6.42 12.01 -12.93
C PRO A 30 7.60 11.44 -12.15
N ALA A 31 8.21 12.25 -11.28
CA ALA A 31 9.27 11.77 -10.40
C ALA A 31 8.84 10.45 -9.72
N PRO A 32 9.74 9.46 -9.61
CA PRO A 32 9.39 8.17 -9.02
C PRO A 32 8.97 8.37 -7.56
N MET A 33 7.96 7.63 -7.12
CA MET A 33 7.59 7.63 -5.69
C MET A 33 8.75 7.04 -4.89
N HIS A 34 9.21 7.74 -3.86
CA HIS A 34 10.19 7.19 -2.92
C HIS A 34 9.43 6.55 -1.75
N ILE A 35 9.42 5.23 -1.70
CA ILE A 35 8.68 4.45 -0.71
C ILE A 35 9.67 3.90 0.31
N VAL A 36 9.46 4.20 1.58
CA VAL A 36 10.18 3.59 2.69
C VAL A 36 9.24 2.61 3.38
N LEU A 37 9.55 1.33 3.24
CA LEU A 37 8.75 0.21 3.71
C LEU A 37 9.41 -0.42 4.93
N PHE A 38 8.80 -0.27 6.11
CA PHE A 38 9.24 -0.91 7.33
C PHE A 38 8.51 -2.24 7.55
N GLY A 39 9.27 -3.34 7.57
CA GLY A 39 8.81 -4.70 7.84
C GLY A 39 9.01 -5.64 6.65
N ALA A 40 9.89 -6.63 6.82
CA ALA A 40 10.15 -7.72 5.88
C ALA A 40 9.35 -9.00 6.22
N GLY A 41 8.17 -8.85 6.83
CA GLY A 41 7.24 -9.95 7.04
C GLY A 41 6.46 -10.33 5.78
N HIS A 42 5.54 -11.29 5.90
CA HIS A 42 4.73 -11.80 4.77
C HIS A 42 4.03 -10.71 3.93
N VAL A 43 3.50 -9.65 4.58
CA VAL A 43 2.85 -8.54 3.86
C VAL A 43 3.88 -7.68 3.13
N GLY A 44 5.04 -7.43 3.72
CA GLY A 44 6.14 -6.68 3.10
C GLY A 44 6.63 -7.37 1.83
N HIS A 45 6.87 -8.68 1.90
CA HIS A 45 7.21 -9.51 0.74
C HIS A 45 6.18 -9.40 -0.38
N ALA A 46 4.90 -9.63 -0.05
CA ALA A 46 3.82 -9.55 -1.04
C ALA A 46 3.71 -8.16 -1.67
N LEU A 47 3.92 -7.09 -0.89
CA LEU A 47 3.87 -5.72 -1.37
C LEU A 47 5.06 -5.37 -2.26
N VAL A 48 6.28 -5.77 -1.88
CA VAL A 48 7.50 -5.55 -2.68
C VAL A 48 7.38 -6.17 -4.06
N THR A 49 6.79 -7.36 -4.19
CA THR A 49 6.52 -7.99 -5.49
C THR A 49 5.64 -7.10 -6.39
N LEU A 50 4.63 -6.45 -5.82
CA LEU A 50 3.76 -5.55 -6.59
C LEU A 50 4.45 -4.21 -6.90
N LEU A 51 5.16 -3.64 -5.92
CA LEU A 51 5.90 -2.38 -6.09
C LEU A 51 7.06 -2.52 -7.09
N GLY A 52 7.61 -3.72 -7.24
CA GLY A 52 8.65 -4.04 -8.22
C GLY A 52 8.25 -3.76 -9.67
N ALA A 53 6.95 -3.72 -9.97
CA ALA A 53 6.41 -3.44 -11.29
C ALA A 53 6.02 -1.96 -11.50
N LEU A 54 6.16 -1.10 -10.48
CA LEU A 54 5.73 0.30 -10.54
C LEU A 54 6.92 1.25 -10.72
N PRO A 55 6.69 2.45 -11.32
CA PRO A 55 7.71 3.49 -11.40
C PRO A 55 7.87 4.20 -10.04
N CYS A 56 8.52 3.49 -9.11
CA CYS A 56 8.89 3.92 -7.77
C CYS A 56 10.27 3.37 -7.39
N VAL A 57 10.85 3.90 -6.32
CA VAL A 57 12.02 3.34 -5.62
C VAL A 57 11.55 2.91 -4.24
N VAL A 58 11.97 1.73 -3.79
CA VAL A 58 11.59 1.18 -2.49
C VAL A 58 12.85 0.98 -1.64
N GLN A 59 12.92 1.62 -0.48
CA GLN A 59 13.84 1.25 0.58
C GLN A 59 13.09 0.33 1.55
N TRP A 60 13.51 -0.94 1.64
CA TRP A 60 12.82 -1.98 2.39
C TRP A 60 13.59 -2.31 3.66
N VAL A 61 13.06 -1.86 4.79
CA VAL A 61 13.75 -1.79 6.07
C VAL A 61 13.22 -2.84 7.04
N ASP A 62 14.10 -3.61 7.67
CA ASP A 62 13.80 -4.51 8.79
C ASP A 62 15.09 -4.68 9.62
N THR A 63 14.98 -5.13 10.86
CA THR A 63 16.17 -5.41 11.69
C THR A 63 16.75 -6.80 11.41
N ARG A 64 15.97 -7.67 10.76
CA ARG A 64 16.29 -9.08 10.52
C ARG A 64 16.74 -9.28 9.07
N ASP A 65 18.05 -9.37 8.89
CA ASP A 65 18.69 -9.57 7.59
C ASP A 65 18.18 -10.84 6.89
N GLU A 66 17.98 -11.91 7.65
CA GLU A 66 17.53 -13.22 7.15
C GLU A 66 16.12 -13.23 6.55
N LEU A 67 15.37 -12.14 6.66
CA LEU A 67 14.04 -12.02 6.05
C LEU A 67 14.06 -11.50 4.62
N PHE A 68 15.15 -10.90 4.18
CA PHE A 68 15.25 -10.43 2.81
C PHE A 68 15.57 -11.59 1.85
N PRO A 69 14.97 -11.63 0.65
CA PRO A 69 15.33 -12.62 -0.35
C PRO A 69 16.70 -12.28 -0.97
N ASP A 70 17.39 -13.30 -1.49
CA ASP A 70 18.67 -13.14 -2.19
C ASP A 70 18.57 -12.20 -3.40
N GLU A 71 17.40 -12.21 -4.07
CA GLU A 71 17.10 -11.37 -5.22
C GLU A 71 15.87 -10.50 -4.95
N CYS A 72 16.02 -9.19 -5.19
CA CYS A 72 14.94 -8.22 -5.15
C CYS A 72 14.68 -7.62 -6.53
N PRO A 73 13.47 -7.10 -6.79
CA PRO A 73 13.23 -6.28 -7.97
C PRO A 73 14.26 -5.13 -8.08
N PRO A 74 14.66 -4.70 -9.29
CA PRO A 74 15.75 -3.74 -9.47
C PRO A 74 15.54 -2.36 -8.80
N ASN A 75 14.29 -2.01 -8.49
CA ASN A 75 13.91 -0.77 -7.85
C ASN A 75 13.72 -0.90 -6.33
N VAL A 76 14.08 -2.04 -5.74
CA VAL A 76 13.93 -2.33 -4.32
C VAL A 76 15.31 -2.51 -3.70
N GLN A 77 15.58 -1.78 -2.63
CA GLN A 77 16.83 -1.82 -1.88
C GLN A 77 16.54 -2.32 -0.45
N PRO A 78 16.90 -3.57 -0.13
CA PRO A 78 16.90 -4.05 1.24
C PRO A 78 17.83 -3.23 2.14
N GLU A 79 17.38 -2.96 3.36
CA GLU A 79 18.10 -2.20 4.39
C GLU A 79 17.96 -2.93 5.74
N PRO A 80 18.80 -3.94 6.01
CA PRO A 80 18.89 -4.55 7.33
C PRO A 80 19.54 -3.56 8.31
N THR A 81 18.78 -3.02 9.27
CA THR A 81 19.29 -2.02 10.22
C THR A 81 18.59 -2.07 11.58
N ASP A 82 19.38 -1.90 12.64
CA ASP A 82 18.89 -1.74 14.02
C ASP A 82 18.44 -0.30 14.33
N THR A 83 18.55 0.61 13.37
CA THR A 83 18.21 2.04 13.53
C THR A 83 17.19 2.53 12.48
N PRO A 84 16.02 1.90 12.36
CA PRO A 84 15.04 2.23 11.33
C PRO A 84 14.51 3.67 11.45
N GLU A 85 14.52 4.29 12.63
CA GLU A 85 14.19 5.71 12.79
C GLU A 85 15.18 6.64 12.06
N ALA A 86 16.45 6.27 11.95
CA ALA A 86 17.44 7.07 11.20
C ALA A 86 17.12 7.06 9.69
N VAL A 87 16.53 5.96 9.20
CA VAL A 87 16.05 5.87 7.81
C VAL A 87 14.89 6.86 7.58
N VAL A 88 14.00 7.04 8.57
CA VAL A 88 12.95 8.06 8.50
C VAL A 88 13.55 9.46 8.36
N ASP A 89 14.62 9.77 9.07
CA ASP A 89 15.26 11.09 9.03
C ASP A 89 16.00 11.33 7.71
N ALA A 90 16.68 10.31 7.19
CA ALA A 90 17.44 10.38 5.94
C ALA A 90 16.56 10.40 4.68
N ALA A 91 15.29 9.98 4.77
CA ALA A 91 14.39 9.93 3.64
C ALA A 91 14.18 11.32 2.98
N PRO A 92 14.09 11.39 1.65
CA PRO A 92 13.89 12.64 0.94
C PRO A 92 12.50 13.25 1.21
N PRO A 93 12.34 14.57 1.06
CA PRO A 93 11.02 15.19 1.02
C PRO A 93 10.13 14.52 -0.04
N GLY A 94 8.84 14.41 0.24
CA GLY A 94 7.85 13.74 -0.59
C GLY A 94 7.86 12.21 -0.47
N ALA A 95 8.60 11.64 0.49
CA ALA A 95 8.61 10.20 0.72
C ALA A 95 7.24 9.65 1.18
N TYR A 96 7.02 8.37 0.89
CA TYR A 96 5.86 7.59 1.28
C TYR A 96 6.31 6.59 2.34
N PHE A 97 5.82 6.73 3.56
CA PHE A 97 6.15 5.85 4.66
C PHE A 97 5.09 4.76 4.85
N LEU A 98 5.53 3.51 4.86
CA LEU A 98 4.70 2.34 5.11
C LEU A 98 5.22 1.57 6.31
N VAL A 99 4.44 1.52 7.39
CA VAL A 99 4.81 0.82 8.62
C VAL A 99 4.01 -0.46 8.74
N MET A 100 4.65 -1.60 8.50
CA MET A 100 4.05 -2.93 8.57
C MET A 100 4.90 -3.95 9.33
N THR A 101 5.53 -3.48 10.40
CA THR A 101 6.24 -4.37 11.33
C THR A 101 5.24 -5.17 12.18
N HIS A 102 5.77 -6.16 12.90
CA HIS A 102 5.02 -6.95 13.88
C HIS A 102 5.28 -6.48 15.32
N ASN A 103 6.15 -5.49 15.52
CA ASN A 103 6.57 -5.00 16.83
C ASN A 103 5.85 -3.68 17.17
N HIS A 104 4.93 -3.75 18.13
CA HIS A 104 4.13 -2.60 18.55
C HIS A 104 4.94 -1.41 19.10
N ALA A 105 6.09 -1.66 19.71
CA ALA A 105 6.94 -0.60 20.23
C ALA A 105 7.65 0.12 19.07
N LEU A 106 8.19 -0.65 18.13
CA LEU A 106 8.84 -0.13 16.92
C LEU A 106 7.85 0.63 16.03
N ASP A 107 6.65 0.09 15.80
CA ASP A 107 5.62 0.80 15.02
C ASP A 107 5.31 2.18 15.63
N PHE A 108 5.31 2.28 16.96
CA PHE A 108 5.05 3.53 17.64
C PHE A 108 6.24 4.50 17.56
N SER A 109 7.48 4.02 17.68
CA SER A 109 8.66 4.87 17.53
C SER A 109 8.76 5.43 16.11
N LEU A 110 8.54 4.59 15.10
CA LEU A 110 8.46 5.01 13.69
C LEU A 110 7.34 6.00 13.45
N ALA A 111 6.12 5.73 13.93
CA ALA A 111 5.01 6.67 13.81
C ALA A 111 5.34 8.02 14.46
N ALA A 112 5.96 8.03 15.63
CA ALA A 112 6.37 9.27 16.30
C ALA A 112 7.45 10.01 15.50
N GLN A 113 8.41 9.31 14.90
CA GLN A 113 9.46 9.91 14.09
C GLN A 113 8.91 10.50 12.80
N ILE A 114 8.06 9.74 12.08
CA ILE A 114 7.41 10.20 10.85
C ILE A 114 6.52 11.42 11.14
N MET A 115 5.73 11.41 12.21
CA MET A 115 4.86 12.53 12.56
C MET A 115 5.61 13.82 12.97
N ARG A 116 6.92 13.76 13.27
CA ARG A 116 7.74 14.96 13.46
C ARG A 116 8.02 15.68 12.15
N ARG A 117 8.10 14.93 11.04
CA ARG A 117 8.31 15.47 9.70
C ARG A 117 7.08 16.24 9.21
N ARG A 118 7.31 17.17 8.29
CA ARG A 118 6.30 18.05 7.68
C ARG A 118 6.27 17.97 6.15
N ASP A 119 7.13 17.14 5.60
CA ASP A 119 7.51 17.15 4.20
C ASP A 119 7.31 15.78 3.53
N TYR A 120 6.61 14.83 4.16
CA TYR A 120 6.28 13.56 3.54
C TYR A 120 5.01 13.65 2.68
N ALA A 121 4.89 12.79 1.68
CA ALA A 121 3.71 12.71 0.83
C ALA A 121 2.62 11.80 1.40
N TYR A 122 3.01 10.74 2.11
CA TYR A 122 2.07 9.76 2.65
C TYR A 122 2.62 9.04 3.89
N PHE A 123 1.73 8.73 4.85
CA PHE A 123 2.05 7.85 5.96
C PHE A 123 0.91 6.84 6.18
N GLY A 124 1.19 5.56 5.92
CA GLY A 124 0.28 4.46 6.18
C GLY A 124 0.87 3.43 7.14
N MET A 125 0.04 2.89 8.02
CA MET A 125 0.44 1.89 9.01
C MET A 125 -0.57 0.74 9.07
N ILE A 126 -0.04 -0.50 9.07
CA ILE A 126 -0.84 -1.70 9.31
C ILE A 126 -1.34 -1.75 10.75
N GLY A 127 -2.53 -2.29 10.95
CA GLY A 127 -3.10 -2.56 12.28
C GLY A 127 -4.58 -2.25 12.37
N SER A 128 -5.13 -2.34 13.58
CA SER A 128 -6.56 -2.15 13.81
C SER A 128 -6.92 -0.69 14.12
N ARG A 129 -8.22 -0.37 14.03
CA ARG A 129 -8.76 0.91 14.52
C ARG A 129 -8.44 1.14 16.01
N THR A 130 -8.42 0.08 16.81
CA THR A 130 -8.05 0.17 18.23
C THR A 130 -6.56 0.52 18.41
N LYS A 131 -5.65 -0.01 17.57
CA LYS A 131 -4.24 0.37 17.56
C LYS A 131 -4.09 1.86 17.22
N ARG A 132 -4.81 2.32 16.18
CA ARG A 132 -4.86 3.73 15.79
C ARG A 132 -5.21 4.64 16.97
N VAL A 133 -6.35 4.41 17.63
CA VAL A 133 -6.81 5.25 18.76
C VAL A 133 -5.78 5.28 19.90
N LYS A 134 -5.13 4.14 20.21
CA LYS A 134 -4.07 4.09 21.22
C LYS A 134 -2.84 4.91 20.81
N PHE A 135 -2.45 4.86 19.54
CA PHE A 135 -1.31 5.60 19.01
C PHE A 135 -1.60 7.09 18.98
N GLU A 136 -2.78 7.51 18.51
CA GLU A 136 -3.22 8.91 18.51
C GLU A 136 -3.11 9.55 19.89
N ARG A 137 -3.63 8.90 20.93
CA ARG A 137 -3.53 9.38 22.31
C ARG A 137 -2.09 9.55 22.77
N ARG A 138 -1.24 8.56 22.48
CA ARG A 138 0.18 8.57 22.89
C ARG A 138 1.00 9.59 22.09
N LEU A 139 0.68 9.81 20.81
CA LEU A 139 1.32 10.81 19.95
C LEU A 139 0.92 12.22 20.40
N ALA A 140 -0.35 12.47 20.70
CA ALA A 140 -0.83 13.73 21.26
C ALA A 140 -0.13 14.05 22.59
N ALA A 141 -0.01 13.06 23.48
CA ALA A 141 0.73 13.20 24.73
C ALA A 141 2.24 13.48 24.55
N ARG A 142 2.79 13.23 23.35
CA ARG A 142 4.17 13.54 22.96
C ARG A 142 4.30 14.83 22.14
N GLY A 143 3.24 15.64 22.06
CA GLY A 143 3.25 16.95 21.41
C GLY A 143 2.96 16.93 19.91
N VAL A 144 2.50 15.81 19.35
CA VAL A 144 1.96 15.80 17.98
C VAL A 144 0.64 16.54 17.97
N ASP A 145 0.53 17.55 17.11
CA ASP A 145 -0.70 18.32 16.92
C ASP A 145 -1.88 17.37 16.59
N PRO A 146 -2.96 17.38 17.40
CA PRO A 146 -4.15 16.57 17.13
C PRO A 146 -4.73 16.74 15.72
N ALA A 147 -4.62 17.93 15.13
CA ALA A 147 -5.10 18.20 13.77
C ALA A 147 -4.35 17.35 12.72
N ARG A 148 -3.12 16.95 13.00
CA ARG A 148 -2.28 16.14 12.11
C ARG A 148 -2.46 14.66 12.24
N LEU A 149 -3.11 14.20 13.32
CA LEU A 149 -3.32 12.76 13.52
C LEU A 149 -4.15 12.13 12.40
N VAL A 150 -4.92 12.92 11.65
CA VAL A 150 -5.62 12.50 10.43
C VAL A 150 -4.68 12.08 9.30
N GLU A 151 -3.44 12.61 9.26
CA GLU A 151 -2.42 12.27 8.25
C GLU A 151 -1.92 10.82 8.41
N MET A 152 -1.91 10.29 9.63
CA MET A 152 -1.59 8.88 9.88
C MET A 152 -2.73 8.01 9.35
N VAL A 153 -2.53 7.22 8.31
CA VAL A 153 -3.53 6.28 7.80
C VAL A 153 -3.37 4.92 8.49
N CYS A 154 -4.40 4.50 9.23
CA CYS A 154 -4.42 3.21 9.93
C CYS A 154 -5.86 2.78 10.19
N PRO A 155 -6.32 1.59 9.76
CA PRO A 155 -5.62 0.63 8.91
C PRO A 155 -5.25 1.22 7.54
N ILE A 156 -4.05 0.91 7.06
CA ILE A 156 -3.61 1.10 5.67
C ILE A 156 -4.34 0.14 4.72
N GLY A 157 -4.55 0.55 3.47
CA GLY A 157 -5.22 -0.19 2.41
C GLY A 157 -6.63 0.32 2.11
N VAL A 158 -7.05 0.21 0.84
CA VAL A 158 -8.41 0.58 0.42
C VAL A 158 -9.48 -0.21 1.18
N ALA A 159 -10.62 0.43 1.43
CA ALA A 159 -11.76 -0.24 2.04
C ALA A 159 -12.41 -1.26 1.07
N GLY A 160 -13.18 -2.20 1.62
CA GLY A 160 -13.91 -3.21 0.85
C GLY A 160 -13.16 -4.53 0.64
N ILE A 161 -11.84 -4.55 0.83
CA ILE A 161 -11.05 -5.79 0.86
C ILE A 161 -10.83 -6.18 2.32
N VAL A 162 -11.54 -7.22 2.79
CA VAL A 162 -11.51 -7.68 4.20
C VAL A 162 -10.65 -8.93 4.40
N ASP A 163 -10.15 -9.52 3.32
CA ASP A 163 -9.26 -10.67 3.37
C ASP A 163 -7.94 -10.29 4.07
N LYS A 164 -7.49 -11.16 4.97
CA LYS A 164 -6.27 -11.00 5.76
C LYS A 164 -5.06 -11.67 5.13
N ALA A 165 -5.23 -12.34 3.99
CA ALA A 165 -4.13 -12.92 3.24
C ALA A 165 -3.11 -11.83 2.87
N PRO A 166 -1.79 -12.08 2.99
CA PRO A 166 -0.76 -11.08 2.70
C PRO A 166 -0.89 -10.44 1.31
N GLY A 167 -1.20 -11.24 0.29
CA GLY A 167 -1.42 -10.75 -1.08
C GLY A 167 -2.62 -9.81 -1.20
N ALA A 168 -3.74 -10.12 -0.52
CA ALA A 168 -4.93 -9.26 -0.53
C ALA A 168 -4.65 -7.91 0.15
N ILE A 169 -3.94 -7.92 1.29
CA ILE A 169 -3.50 -6.71 1.97
C ILE A 169 -2.55 -5.91 1.07
N ALA A 170 -1.57 -6.56 0.44
CA ALA A 170 -0.63 -5.91 -0.47
C ALA A 170 -1.33 -5.21 -1.64
N VAL A 171 -2.32 -5.87 -2.28
CA VAL A 171 -3.14 -5.25 -3.34
C VAL A 171 -3.91 -4.04 -2.79
N ALA A 172 -4.53 -4.16 -1.61
CA ALA A 172 -5.29 -3.07 -1.00
C ALA A 172 -4.40 -1.85 -0.71
N VAL A 173 -3.18 -2.07 -0.22
CA VAL A 173 -2.19 -1.03 0.05
C VAL A 173 -1.68 -0.41 -1.24
N CYS A 174 -1.35 -1.23 -2.25
CA CYS A 174 -0.87 -0.74 -3.54
C CYS A 174 -1.91 0.15 -4.24
N ALA A 175 -3.19 -0.25 -4.20
CA ALA A 175 -4.28 0.57 -4.72
C ALA A 175 -4.40 1.93 -4.00
N GLU A 176 -4.27 1.94 -2.66
CA GLU A 176 -4.30 3.17 -1.87
C GLU A 176 -3.13 4.11 -2.18
N LEU A 177 -1.93 3.56 -2.38
CA LEU A 177 -0.75 4.33 -2.78
C LEU A 177 -0.95 5.01 -4.14
N LEU A 178 -1.53 4.31 -5.11
CA LEU A 178 -1.83 4.88 -6.42
C LEU A 178 -2.89 5.99 -6.36
N GLN A 179 -3.87 5.87 -5.45
CA GLN A 179 -4.83 6.95 -5.17
C GLN A 179 -4.13 8.18 -4.57
N ALA A 180 -3.28 7.97 -3.56
CA ALA A 180 -2.51 9.04 -2.93
C ALA A 180 -1.61 9.77 -3.94
N ARG A 181 -0.92 9.03 -4.82
CA ARG A 181 -0.08 9.60 -5.89
C ARG A 181 -0.86 10.49 -6.86
N SER A 182 -2.12 10.14 -7.13
CA SER A 182 -2.96 10.85 -8.09
C SER A 182 -3.57 12.15 -7.53
N GLY A 183 -3.24 12.52 -6.29
CA GLY A 183 -3.79 13.71 -5.63
C GLY A 183 -5.23 13.55 -5.15
N MET A 184 -5.77 12.32 -5.15
CA MET A 184 -7.05 12.04 -4.49
C MET A 184 -6.84 11.94 -2.98
N PRO A 185 -7.62 12.67 -2.15
CA PRO A 185 -7.55 12.52 -0.70
C PRO A 185 -7.93 11.08 -0.30
N VAL A 186 -6.99 10.37 0.34
CA VAL A 186 -7.18 8.97 0.78
C VAL A 186 -8.36 8.83 1.76
N ALA A 187 -8.62 9.87 2.57
CA ALA A 187 -9.76 9.93 3.48
C ALA A 187 -11.11 9.90 2.73
N ASP A 188 -11.22 10.63 1.61
CA ASP A 188 -12.45 10.73 0.82
C ASP A 188 -12.75 9.42 0.08
N ALA A 189 -11.71 8.75 -0.44
CA ALA A 189 -11.85 7.44 -1.08
C ALA A 189 -12.34 6.36 -0.09
N LYS A 190 -11.86 6.39 1.16
CA LYS A 190 -12.32 5.47 2.23
C LYS A 190 -13.74 5.76 2.67
N ALA A 191 -14.11 7.02 2.82
CA ALA A 191 -15.47 7.42 3.18
C ALA A 191 -16.48 6.97 2.11
N ALA A 192 -16.19 7.22 0.83
CA ALA A 192 -17.06 6.84 -0.30
C ALA A 192 -17.31 5.33 -0.40
N ALA A 193 -16.29 4.50 -0.15
CA ALA A 193 -16.41 3.05 -0.15
C ALA A 193 -17.18 2.51 1.07
N SER A 194 -17.02 3.14 2.24
CA SER A 194 -17.74 2.74 3.46
C SER A 194 -19.23 3.13 3.47
N GLY A 195 -19.62 4.15 2.70
CA GLY A 195 -21.03 4.53 2.50
C GLY A 195 -21.81 3.50 1.69
N ARG A 196 -21.25 3.01 0.56
CA ARG A 196 -21.92 2.02 -0.30
C ARG A 196 -22.16 0.67 0.41
N ALA A 197 -21.24 0.24 1.26
CA ALA A 197 -21.38 -1.01 2.01
C ALA A 197 -22.50 -0.99 3.07
N ARG A 198 -23.04 0.19 3.43
CA ARG A 198 -24.19 0.30 4.36
C ARG A 198 -25.53 0.28 3.64
N ASP A 199 -25.59 0.78 2.41
CA ASP A 199 -26.85 0.86 1.64
C ASP A 199 -27.27 -0.52 1.10
N ASP A 200 -26.32 -1.41 0.82
CA ASP A 200 -26.59 -2.77 0.31
C ASP A 200 -27.07 -3.77 1.39
N VAL A 201 -27.03 -3.40 2.68
CA VAL A 201 -27.45 -4.27 3.82
C VAL A 201 -28.88 -3.95 4.29
N SER A 202 -29.65 -3.17 3.54
CA SER A 202 -31.03 -2.80 3.89
C SER A 202 -32.14 -3.50 3.08
N CYS A 203 -31.82 -4.44 2.18
CA CYS A 203 -32.84 -5.12 1.37
C CYS A 203 -32.73 -6.65 1.47
N ALA A 204 -32.94 -7.18 2.67
CA ALA A 204 -33.29 -8.59 2.88
C ALA A 204 -34.00 -8.72 4.25
N ARG A 205 -35.32 -8.51 4.25
CA ARG A 205 -36.24 -8.95 5.31
C ARG A 205 -37.42 -9.64 4.66
#